data_AF-H3ZRG4-F1
#
_entry.id   AF-H3ZRG4-F1
#
_cell.length_a   1.000
_cell.length_b   1.000
_cell.length_c   1.000
_cell.angle_alpha   90.00
_cell.angle_beta   90.00
_cell.angle_gamma   90.00
#
_symmetry.space_group_name_H-M   'P 1'
#
loop_
_entity.id
_entity.type
_entity.pdbx_description
1 polymer ?
#
loop_
_entity_poly.entity_id
_entity_poly.type
_entity_poly.pdbx_seq_one_letter_code
_entity_poly.pdbx_strand_id
1 'polypeptide(L)'
;MPSWKDGKLGLPVREAIKIFPELEKYLDEKGRLDLSNRRARILYNKAIAKAVFGIEVEYHPRGLITTPISRFIFLKTFLRGGEKVLEIGTGHSALMAIMADKLFNCEVWATEVDDEFFEYARRNIEQNKSKVNLIKSNGEIIEGLIPKGEKFDVIFSAPPYYEKPTKGVLTEREGVGGGKYGEAFSIKILKEGWQYLEENGKVALFLPDKQSLLRSIILEGERIGYFVQDIRFKVGTRYRHSLIFFKR
;
A
#
# COMPACT_ATOMS: atom_id res chain seq x y z
N MET A 1 12.33 13.84 -7.20
CA MET A 1 12.03 13.03 -6.00
C MET A 1 11.51 13.94 -4.90
N PRO A 2 10.49 13.53 -4.13
CA PRO A 2 9.99 14.33 -3.01
C PRO A 2 11.11 14.52 -1.99
N SER A 3 11.52 15.78 -1.81
CA SER A 3 12.40 16.24 -0.75
C SER A 3 11.81 17.54 -0.24
N TRP A 4 11.73 17.72 1.08
CA TRP A 4 11.30 19.00 1.65
C TRP A 4 12.22 19.44 2.78
N LYS A 5 12.61 20.71 2.67
CA LYS A 5 13.45 21.62 3.47
C LYS A 5 14.65 21.08 4.28
N ASP A 6 14.57 19.92 4.92
CA ASP A 6 15.60 19.45 5.88
C ASP A 6 16.05 17.99 5.65
N GLY A 7 15.74 17.41 4.49
CA GLY A 7 16.14 16.03 4.14
C GLY A 7 15.39 14.92 4.88
N LYS A 8 14.35 15.24 5.67
CA LYS A 8 13.50 14.27 6.37
C LYS A 8 12.13 14.13 5.70
N LEU A 9 11.70 12.90 5.45
CA LEU A 9 10.38 12.60 4.88
C LEU A 9 9.29 12.77 5.97
N GLY A 10 8.52 13.85 5.91
CA GLY A 10 7.52 14.21 6.94
C GLY A 10 6.82 15.54 6.64
N LEU A 11 5.78 15.87 7.44
CA LEU A 11 5.11 17.17 7.41
C LEU A 11 4.89 17.66 8.84
N PRO A 12 5.49 18.79 9.27
CA PRO A 12 5.20 19.34 10.59
C PRO A 12 3.70 19.65 10.76
N VAL A 13 3.13 19.40 11.94
CA VAL A 13 1.69 19.61 12.22
C VAL A 13 1.25 21.04 11.89
N ARG A 14 2.07 22.05 12.20
CA ARG A 14 1.82 23.45 11.85
C ARG A 14 1.66 23.70 10.34
N GLU A 15 2.40 22.95 9.50
CA GLU A 15 2.28 23.06 8.04
C GLU A 15 1.05 22.31 7.54
N ALA A 16 0.71 21.18 8.18
CA ALA A 16 -0.53 20.46 7.89
C ALA A 16 -1.78 21.30 8.18
N ILE A 17 -1.77 22.09 9.26
CA ILE A 17 -2.86 23.01 9.63
C ILE A 17 -3.09 24.07 8.56
N LYS A 18 -2.04 24.62 7.94
CA LYS A 18 -2.19 25.59 6.84
C LYS A 18 -2.95 25.02 5.64
N ILE A 19 -2.87 23.70 5.44
CA ILE A 19 -3.56 22.99 4.35
C ILE A 19 -4.97 22.60 4.79
N PHE A 20 -5.12 22.12 6.03
CA PHE A 20 -6.39 21.72 6.62
C PHE A 20 -6.57 22.38 8.00
N PRO A 21 -7.13 23.60 8.07
CA PRO A 21 -7.31 24.34 9.32
C PRO A 21 -8.16 23.60 10.37
N GLU A 22 -9.04 22.68 9.93
CA GLU A 22 -9.82 21.81 10.81
C GLU A 22 -8.94 21.00 11.80
N LEU A 23 -7.67 20.77 11.48
CA LEU A 23 -6.71 20.10 12.36
C LEU A 23 -6.51 20.79 13.72
N GLU A 24 -6.73 22.11 13.80
CA GLU A 24 -6.60 22.88 15.06
C GLU A 24 -7.52 22.36 16.16
N LYS A 25 -8.70 21.83 15.78
CA LYS A 25 -9.68 21.26 16.72
C LYS A 25 -9.20 19.98 17.42
N TYR A 26 -8.09 19.41 16.96
CA TYR A 26 -7.55 18.12 17.43
C TYR A 26 -6.17 18.27 18.08
N LEU A 27 -5.79 19.48 18.50
CA LEU A 27 -4.54 19.70 19.23
C LEU A 27 -4.75 19.57 20.73
N ASP A 28 -3.79 18.96 21.43
CA ASP A 28 -3.68 19.06 22.88
C ASP A 28 -3.14 20.43 23.31
N GLU A 29 -3.14 20.70 24.63
CA GLU A 29 -2.62 21.95 25.21
C GLU A 29 -1.14 22.24 24.87
N LYS A 30 -0.40 21.22 24.43
CA LYS A 30 1.01 21.31 24.02
C LYS A 30 1.17 21.41 22.50
N GLY A 31 0.09 21.59 21.76
CA GLY A 31 0.08 21.69 20.30
C GLY A 31 0.35 20.37 19.56
N ARG A 32 0.19 19.22 20.23
CA ARG A 32 0.38 17.89 19.62
C ARG A 32 -0.95 17.41 19.05
N LEU A 33 -0.90 16.86 17.84
CA LEU A 33 -2.09 16.32 17.18
C LEU A 33 -2.57 15.03 17.87
N ASP A 34 -3.86 14.95 18.18
CA ASP A 34 -4.51 13.74 18.68
C ASP A 34 -4.58 12.67 17.58
N LEU A 35 -3.59 11.77 17.59
CA LEU A 35 -3.53 10.64 16.67
C LEU A 35 -4.46 9.48 17.07
N SER A 36 -5.15 9.54 18.21
CA SER A 36 -6.21 8.56 18.52
C SER A 36 -7.46 8.83 17.67
N ASN A 37 -7.77 10.11 17.43
CA ASN A 37 -8.90 10.54 16.62
C ASN A 37 -8.73 10.15 15.13
N ARG A 38 -9.74 9.47 14.57
CA ARG A 38 -9.71 9.02 13.17
C ARG A 38 -9.73 10.19 12.19
N ARG A 39 -10.54 11.22 12.46
CA ARG A 39 -10.68 12.40 11.59
C ARG A 39 -9.38 13.20 11.54
N ALA A 40 -8.76 13.44 12.70
CA ALA A 40 -7.45 14.07 12.79
C ALA A 40 -6.40 13.33 11.95
N ARG A 41 -6.33 11.99 12.07
CA ARG A 41 -5.44 11.15 11.26
C ARG A 41 -5.72 11.24 9.77
N ILE A 42 -6.98 11.23 9.33
CA ILE A 42 -7.32 11.39 7.90
C ILE A 42 -6.80 12.73 7.39
N LEU A 43 -7.17 13.83 8.06
CA LEU A 43 -6.80 15.18 7.62
C LEU A 43 -5.28 15.34 7.55
N TYR A 44 -4.56 14.82 8.54
CA TYR A 44 -3.10 14.85 8.55
C TYR A 44 -2.48 14.02 7.42
N ASN A 45 -3.01 12.83 7.13
CA ASN A 45 -2.51 12.02 6.01
C ASN A 45 -2.89 12.63 4.64
N LYS A 46 -4.05 13.28 4.50
CA LYS A 46 -4.38 14.10 3.33
C LYS A 46 -3.39 15.26 3.16
N ALA A 47 -3.04 15.95 4.24
CA ALA A 47 -2.06 17.03 4.23
C ALA A 47 -0.70 16.54 3.74
N ILE A 48 -0.25 15.38 4.25
CA ILE A 48 1.00 14.75 3.82
C ILE A 48 0.94 14.35 2.34
N ALA A 49 -0.13 13.67 1.90
CA ALA A 49 -0.28 13.26 0.50
C ALA A 49 -0.15 14.46 -0.44
N LYS A 50 -0.83 15.56 -0.11
CA LYS A 50 -0.80 16.80 -0.89
C LYS A 50 0.55 17.51 -0.84
N ALA A 51 1.07 17.79 0.35
CA ALA A 51 2.27 18.60 0.53
C ALA A 51 3.56 17.89 0.11
N VAL A 52 3.65 16.59 0.39
CA VAL A 52 4.90 15.82 0.20
C VAL A 52 4.91 15.15 -1.17
N PHE A 53 3.76 14.68 -1.66
CA PHE A 53 3.68 13.87 -2.87
C PHE A 53 2.90 14.53 -4.01
N GLY A 54 2.26 15.68 -3.79
CA GLY A 54 1.41 16.32 -4.80
C GLY A 54 0.21 15.46 -5.18
N ILE A 55 -0.29 14.65 -4.24
CA ILE A 55 -1.41 13.73 -4.43
C ILE A 55 -2.59 14.21 -3.59
N GLU A 56 -3.72 14.46 -4.24
CA GLU A 56 -5.00 14.66 -3.55
C GLU A 56 -5.62 13.29 -3.25
N VAL A 57 -6.22 13.11 -2.08
CA VAL A 57 -6.82 11.82 -1.74
C VAL A 57 -8.08 11.98 -0.89
N GLU A 58 -9.14 11.30 -1.31
CA GLU A 58 -10.36 11.08 -0.57
C GLU A 58 -10.28 9.73 0.15
N TYR A 59 -10.48 9.74 1.47
CA TYR A 59 -10.52 8.53 2.28
C TYR A 59 -11.96 8.09 2.49
N HIS A 60 -12.21 6.80 2.34
CA HIS A 60 -13.47 6.20 2.69
C HIS A 60 -13.71 6.34 4.21
N PRO A 61 -14.94 6.65 4.67
CA PRO A 61 -15.26 6.81 6.10
C PRO A 61 -14.93 5.59 6.97
N ARG A 62 -14.95 4.38 6.39
CA ARG A 62 -14.65 3.12 7.08
C ARG A 62 -13.37 2.43 6.63
N GLY A 63 -12.71 2.92 5.59
CA GLY A 63 -11.52 2.25 5.05
C GLY A 63 -10.27 2.45 5.92
N LEU A 64 -9.22 1.67 5.66
CA LEU A 64 -7.91 1.84 6.27
C LEU A 64 -7.34 3.26 6.07
N ILE A 65 -6.85 3.91 7.12
CA ILE A 65 -6.10 5.16 6.95
C ILE A 65 -4.70 4.85 6.41
N THR A 66 -4.57 4.81 5.09
CA THR A 66 -3.32 4.64 4.34
C THR A 66 -2.35 5.78 4.68
N THR A 67 -1.15 5.45 5.17
CA THR A 67 -0.14 6.44 5.57
C THR A 67 0.86 6.70 4.44
N PRO A 68 0.85 7.88 3.78
CA PRO A 68 1.59 8.09 2.53
C PRO A 68 3.11 7.86 2.65
N ILE A 69 3.73 8.36 3.72
CA ILE A 69 5.17 8.23 3.96
C ILE A 69 5.62 6.77 4.00
N SER A 70 4.89 5.92 4.74
CA SER A 70 5.25 4.51 4.89
C SER A 70 5.08 3.73 3.58
N ARG A 71 4.10 4.11 2.76
CA ARG A 71 3.86 3.52 1.45
C ARG A 71 4.94 3.95 0.45
N PHE A 72 5.32 5.21 0.45
CA PHE A 72 6.41 5.70 -0.39
C PHE A 72 7.76 5.04 -0.06
N ILE A 73 8.10 4.91 1.22
CA ILE A 73 9.34 4.22 1.64
C ILE A 73 9.32 2.76 1.16
N PHE A 74 8.19 2.07 1.26
CA PHE A 74 8.02 0.73 0.72
C PHE A 74 8.26 0.68 -0.80
N LEU A 75 7.63 1.55 -1.59
CA LEU A 75 7.84 1.60 -3.03
C LEU A 75 9.32 1.84 -3.38
N LYS A 76 10.02 2.70 -2.63
CA LYS A 76 11.46 2.98 -2.83
C LYS A 76 12.37 1.79 -2.62
N THR A 77 11.96 0.75 -1.90
CA THR A 77 12.82 -0.42 -1.68
C THR A 77 13.00 -1.23 -2.97
N PHE A 78 11.98 -1.29 -3.83
CA PHE A 78 11.95 -2.18 -4.99
C PHE A 78 11.71 -1.51 -6.35
N LEU A 79 11.09 -0.32 -6.42
CA LEU A 79 10.90 0.40 -7.68
C LEU A 79 12.17 1.17 -8.08
N ARG A 80 12.45 1.19 -9.38
CA ARG A 80 13.57 1.92 -10.01
C ARG A 80 13.09 2.96 -11.02
N GLY A 81 11.86 2.85 -11.47
CA GLY A 81 11.16 3.72 -12.40
C GLY A 81 11.05 3.11 -13.79
N GLY A 82 9.92 3.36 -14.46
CA GLY A 82 9.63 2.83 -15.80
C GLY A 82 9.08 1.40 -15.82
N GLU A 83 8.97 0.72 -14.68
CA GLU A 83 8.46 -0.65 -14.61
C GLU A 83 6.97 -0.75 -14.97
N LYS A 84 6.57 -1.86 -15.59
CA LYS A 84 5.17 -2.30 -15.65
C LYS A 84 4.82 -3.05 -14.38
N VAL A 85 3.82 -2.55 -13.66
CA VAL A 85 3.52 -3.00 -12.29
C VAL A 85 2.06 -3.34 -12.07
N LEU A 86 1.81 -4.32 -11.20
CA LEU A 86 0.49 -4.71 -10.73
C LEU A 86 0.39 -4.54 -9.22
N GLU A 87 -0.49 -3.64 -8.76
CA GLU A 87 -0.90 -3.55 -7.35
C GLU A 87 -2.11 -4.45 -7.09
N ILE A 88 -2.00 -5.35 -6.10
CA ILE A 88 -3.13 -6.17 -5.64
C ILE A 88 -3.76 -5.56 -4.41
N GLY A 89 -5.05 -5.22 -4.50
CA GLY A 89 -5.81 -4.64 -3.39
C GLY A 89 -5.38 -3.20 -3.08
N THR A 90 -5.55 -2.30 -4.06
CA THR A 90 -5.11 -0.89 -3.96
C THR A 90 -5.85 -0.11 -2.86
N GLY A 91 -7.00 -0.63 -2.42
CA GLY A 91 -7.86 -0.01 -1.44
C GLY A 91 -8.50 1.27 -1.96
N HIS A 92 -9.43 1.82 -1.20
CA HIS A 92 -10.14 3.04 -1.58
C HIS A 92 -9.23 4.25 -1.89
N SER A 93 -8.01 4.29 -1.35
CA SER A 93 -7.11 5.42 -1.54
C SER A 93 -6.34 5.40 -2.87
N ALA A 94 -6.19 4.23 -3.50
CA ALA A 94 -5.33 4.01 -4.67
C ALA A 94 -3.89 4.58 -4.54
N LEU A 95 -3.40 4.74 -3.30
CA LEU A 95 -2.30 5.66 -3.03
C LEU A 95 -0.97 5.15 -3.60
N MET A 96 -0.68 3.85 -3.49
CA MET A 96 0.57 3.29 -4.01
C MET A 96 0.55 3.24 -5.53
N ALA A 97 -0.57 2.85 -6.16
CA ALA A 97 -0.74 2.93 -7.59
C ALA A 97 -0.50 4.34 -8.15
N ILE A 98 -1.13 5.36 -7.56
CA ILE A 98 -0.94 6.77 -7.98
C ILE A 98 0.52 7.21 -7.76
N MET A 99 1.16 6.79 -6.66
CA MET A 99 2.58 7.07 -6.43
C MET A 99 3.48 6.40 -7.47
N ALA A 100 3.24 5.13 -7.80
CA ALA A 100 4.02 4.39 -8.79
C ALA A 100 3.94 5.06 -10.17
N ASP A 101 2.74 5.46 -10.60
CA ASP A 101 2.53 6.20 -11.86
C ASP A 101 3.26 7.56 -11.80
N LYS A 102 2.90 8.43 -10.85
CA LYS A 102 3.34 9.83 -10.89
C LYS A 102 4.79 10.06 -10.43
N LEU A 103 5.31 9.24 -9.53
CA LEU A 103 6.62 9.46 -8.91
C LEU A 103 7.71 8.52 -9.44
N PHE A 104 7.31 7.38 -10.00
CA PHE A 104 8.22 6.39 -10.57
C PHE A 104 8.02 6.20 -12.08
N ASN A 105 7.02 6.84 -12.70
CA ASN A 105 6.75 6.71 -14.14
C ASN A 105 6.51 5.24 -14.54
N CYS A 106 5.84 4.49 -13.69
CA CYS A 106 5.46 3.10 -13.96
C CYS A 106 4.22 3.02 -14.87
N GLU A 107 4.11 1.96 -15.67
CA GLU A 107 2.83 1.54 -16.24
C GLU A 107 2.08 0.76 -15.15
N VAL A 108 1.01 1.31 -14.60
CA VAL A 108 0.38 0.76 -13.38
C VAL A 108 -0.97 0.13 -13.68
N TRP A 109 -1.10 -1.13 -13.26
CA TRP A 109 -2.37 -1.82 -13.13
C TRP A 109 -2.67 -1.99 -11.64
N ALA A 110 -3.93 -1.81 -11.23
CA ALA A 110 -4.32 -1.88 -9.83
C ALA A 110 -5.66 -2.59 -9.69
N THR A 111 -5.78 -3.47 -8.69
CA THR A 111 -7.01 -4.27 -8.48
C THR A 111 -7.68 -3.92 -7.16
N GLU A 112 -9.01 -3.96 -7.14
CA GLU A 112 -9.81 -3.81 -5.91
C GLU A 112 -11.05 -4.71 -5.97
N VAL A 113 -11.38 -5.36 -4.85
CA VAL A 113 -12.47 -6.34 -4.74
C VAL A 113 -13.73 -5.76 -4.10
N ASP A 114 -13.61 -4.68 -3.32
CA ASP A 114 -14.75 -4.01 -2.69
C ASP A 114 -15.36 -2.93 -3.60
N ASP A 115 -16.69 -2.87 -3.70
CA ASP A 115 -17.38 -1.96 -4.64
C ASP A 115 -17.25 -0.50 -4.22
N GLU A 116 -17.45 -0.21 -2.92
CA GLU A 116 -17.32 1.14 -2.40
C GLU A 116 -15.87 1.60 -2.54
N PHE A 117 -14.89 0.73 -2.25
CA PHE A 117 -13.49 1.09 -2.38
C PHE A 117 -13.05 1.25 -3.82
N PHE A 118 -13.55 0.44 -4.74
CA PHE A 118 -13.28 0.59 -6.17
C PHE A 118 -13.69 2.00 -6.66
N GLU A 119 -14.89 2.47 -6.29
CA GLU A 119 -15.35 3.81 -6.68
C GLU A 119 -14.54 4.95 -6.06
N TYR A 120 -14.10 4.81 -4.82
CA TYR A 120 -13.18 5.78 -4.22
C TYR A 120 -11.80 5.76 -4.90
N ALA A 121 -11.27 4.58 -5.20
CA ALA A 121 -10.01 4.42 -5.91
C ALA A 121 -10.08 5.08 -7.29
N ARG A 122 -11.16 4.84 -8.04
CA ARG A 122 -11.43 5.47 -9.34
C ARG A 122 -11.44 6.99 -9.25
N ARG A 123 -12.21 7.57 -8.31
CA ARG A 123 -12.26 9.03 -8.11
C ARG A 123 -10.90 9.61 -7.74
N ASN A 124 -10.13 8.92 -6.91
CA ASN A 124 -8.76 9.34 -6.54
C ASN A 124 -7.81 9.31 -7.75
N ILE A 125 -7.87 8.27 -8.58
CA ILE A 125 -7.07 8.17 -9.81
C ILE A 125 -7.40 9.32 -10.76
N GLU A 126 -8.69 9.57 -11.01
CA GLU A 126 -9.18 10.66 -11.87
C GLU A 126 -8.77 12.03 -11.34
N GLN A 127 -8.96 12.30 -10.05
CA GLN A 127 -8.61 13.58 -9.42
C GLN A 127 -7.12 13.91 -9.57
N ASN A 128 -6.26 12.89 -9.59
CA ASN A 128 -4.82 13.06 -9.73
C ASN A 128 -4.32 13.04 -11.18
N LYS A 129 -5.23 12.88 -12.16
CA LYS A 129 -4.90 12.66 -13.58
C LYS A 129 -3.91 11.52 -13.77
N SER A 130 -4.06 10.48 -12.94
CA SER A 130 -3.19 9.32 -12.96
C SER A 130 -3.62 8.35 -14.06
N LYS A 131 -2.66 7.66 -14.68
CA LYS A 131 -2.89 6.72 -15.78
C LYS A 131 -3.08 5.28 -15.31
N VAL A 132 -3.31 5.07 -14.02
CA VAL A 132 -3.52 3.76 -13.43
C VAL A 132 -4.71 3.06 -14.10
N ASN A 133 -4.46 1.86 -14.62
CA ASN A 133 -5.51 0.96 -15.09
C ASN A 133 -6.14 0.25 -13.89
N LEU A 134 -7.29 0.75 -13.42
CA LEU A 134 -8.01 0.18 -12.29
C LEU A 134 -8.94 -0.94 -12.75
N ILE A 135 -8.80 -2.12 -12.15
CA ILE A 135 -9.54 -3.33 -12.51
C ILE A 135 -10.34 -3.83 -11.31
N LYS A 136 -11.64 -4.09 -11.55
CA LYS A 136 -12.53 -4.62 -10.53
C LYS A 136 -12.35 -6.14 -10.41
N SER A 137 -12.03 -6.62 -9.22
CA SER A 137 -12.01 -8.05 -8.89
C SER A 137 -13.36 -8.49 -8.31
N ASN A 138 -13.78 -9.71 -8.63
CA ASN A 138 -14.94 -10.38 -8.05
C ASN A 138 -14.54 -11.44 -7.00
N GLY A 139 -13.28 -11.45 -6.58
CA GLY A 139 -12.70 -12.40 -5.63
C GLY A 139 -11.40 -13.04 -6.14
N GLU A 140 -11.08 -12.84 -7.41
CA GLU A 140 -9.81 -13.21 -8.02
C GLU A 140 -8.65 -12.37 -7.47
N ILE A 141 -7.46 -12.96 -7.37
CA ILE A 141 -6.25 -12.24 -6.99
C ILE A 141 -5.53 -11.78 -8.25
N ILE A 142 -5.08 -12.72 -9.10
CA ILE A 142 -4.44 -12.45 -10.39
C ILE A 142 -5.04 -13.35 -11.48
N GLU A 143 -5.10 -14.66 -11.24
CA GLU A 143 -5.63 -15.63 -12.20
C GLU A 143 -7.11 -15.37 -12.48
N GLY A 144 -7.50 -15.31 -13.75
CA GLY A 144 -8.86 -15.00 -14.18
C GLY A 144 -9.16 -13.49 -14.28
N LEU A 145 -8.38 -12.66 -13.59
CA LEU A 145 -8.49 -11.20 -13.65
C LEU A 145 -7.57 -10.59 -14.71
N ILE A 146 -6.34 -11.10 -14.77
CA ILE A 146 -5.31 -10.64 -15.69
C ILE A 146 -5.27 -11.56 -16.93
N PRO A 147 -5.21 -11.01 -18.15
CA PRO A 147 -5.11 -11.81 -19.37
C PRO A 147 -3.91 -12.77 -19.34
N LYS A 148 -4.11 -14.00 -19.82
CA LYS A 148 -3.01 -14.95 -19.97
C LYS A 148 -1.98 -14.39 -20.96
N GLY A 149 -0.70 -14.44 -20.57
CA GLY A 149 0.41 -13.91 -21.34
C GLY A 149 0.80 -12.48 -20.98
N GLU A 150 -0.04 -11.75 -20.24
CA GLU A 150 0.34 -10.47 -19.65
C GLU A 150 1.34 -10.68 -18.52
N LYS A 151 2.35 -9.82 -18.46
CA LYS A 151 3.48 -9.94 -17.54
C LYS A 151 3.83 -8.60 -16.91
N PHE A 152 4.39 -8.66 -15.71
CA PHE A 152 4.80 -7.50 -14.94
C PHE A 152 6.25 -7.65 -14.48
N ASP A 153 6.97 -6.53 -14.48
CA ASP A 153 8.27 -6.42 -13.82
C ASP A 153 8.10 -6.56 -12.30
N VAL A 154 7.00 -6.00 -11.78
CA VAL A 154 6.70 -6.00 -10.35
C VAL A 154 5.23 -6.26 -10.07
N ILE A 155 4.97 -7.20 -9.17
CA ILE A 155 3.67 -7.34 -8.51
C ILE A 155 3.85 -6.91 -7.06
N PHE A 156 2.97 -6.06 -6.52
CA PHE A 156 3.10 -5.65 -5.12
C PHE A 156 1.75 -5.51 -4.41
N SER A 157 1.79 -5.62 -3.09
CA SER A 157 0.59 -5.49 -2.27
C SER A 157 0.93 -5.07 -0.84
N ALA A 158 -0.04 -4.44 -0.18
CA ALA A 158 -0.10 -4.34 1.28
C ALA A 158 -1.19 -5.30 1.77
N PRO A 159 -0.92 -6.62 1.82
CA PRO A 159 -1.96 -7.61 1.97
C PRO A 159 -2.63 -7.56 3.36
N PRO A 160 -3.90 -7.97 3.46
CA PRO A 160 -4.51 -8.29 4.75
C PRO A 160 -3.68 -9.38 5.44
N TYR A 161 -3.53 -9.27 6.76
CA TYR A 161 -2.58 -10.11 7.53
C TYR A 161 -3.13 -10.63 8.87
N TYR A 162 -4.40 -10.37 9.19
CA TYR A 162 -5.02 -10.94 10.38
C TYR A 162 -5.50 -12.38 10.09
N GLU A 163 -5.38 -13.25 11.09
CA GLU A 163 -5.81 -14.65 10.99
C GLU A 163 -7.34 -14.77 10.93
N LYS A 164 -8.02 -13.89 11.67
CA LYS A 164 -9.47 -13.84 11.85
C LYS A 164 -9.93 -12.38 11.89
N PRO A 165 -11.24 -12.10 11.66
CA PRO A 165 -11.80 -10.78 11.85
C PRO A 165 -11.40 -10.19 13.21
N THR A 166 -10.96 -8.94 13.20
CA THR A 166 -10.64 -8.22 14.44
C THR A 166 -11.77 -7.23 14.77
N LYS A 167 -11.99 -6.93 16.05
CA LYS A 167 -12.97 -5.92 16.51
C LYS A 167 -12.50 -4.47 16.23
N GLY A 168 -11.88 -4.25 15.07
CA GLY A 168 -11.20 -3.01 14.69
C GLY A 168 -11.95 -2.18 13.64
N VAL A 169 -11.24 -1.17 13.12
CA VAL A 169 -11.74 -0.22 12.12
C VAL A 169 -11.70 -0.79 10.69
N LEU A 170 -11.10 -1.96 10.50
CA LEU A 170 -10.95 -2.60 9.18
C LEU A 170 -12.15 -3.48 8.88
N THR A 171 -12.61 -3.48 7.64
CA THR A 171 -13.58 -4.49 7.18
C THR A 171 -12.93 -5.88 7.20
N GLU A 172 -13.73 -6.94 7.22
CA GLU A 172 -13.20 -8.31 7.16
C GLU A 172 -12.33 -8.51 5.91
N ARG A 173 -12.75 -7.94 4.77
CA ARG A 173 -12.02 -7.97 3.50
C ARG A 173 -10.69 -7.22 3.55
N GLU A 174 -10.59 -6.12 4.28
CA GLU A 174 -9.33 -5.38 4.48
C GLU A 174 -8.37 -6.02 5.48
N GLY A 175 -8.91 -6.82 6.41
CA GLY A 175 -8.16 -7.30 7.57
C GLY A 175 -7.63 -8.73 7.42
N VAL A 176 -8.45 -9.64 6.91
CA VAL A 176 -8.23 -11.08 7.09
C VAL A 176 -7.39 -11.67 5.95
N GLY A 177 -6.14 -12.01 6.25
CA GLY A 177 -5.26 -12.74 5.34
C GLY A 177 -5.50 -14.25 5.36
N GLY A 178 -6.07 -14.77 6.45
CA GLY A 178 -6.34 -16.20 6.66
C GLY A 178 -5.08 -17.03 6.91
N GLY A 179 -5.23 -18.33 7.13
CA GLY A 179 -4.12 -19.20 7.52
C GLY A 179 -3.83 -19.16 9.03
N LYS A 180 -2.74 -19.80 9.45
CA LYS A 180 -2.42 -19.97 10.88
C LYS A 180 -1.89 -18.69 11.52
N TYR A 181 -1.22 -17.86 10.74
CA TYR A 181 -0.53 -16.63 11.13
C TYR A 181 -1.01 -15.39 10.34
N GLY A 182 -1.94 -15.55 9.39
CA GLY A 182 -2.42 -14.48 8.50
C GLY A 182 -1.77 -14.49 7.11
N GLU A 183 -1.02 -15.53 6.78
CA GLU A 183 -0.15 -15.67 5.61
C GLU A 183 -0.87 -16.09 4.33
N ALA A 184 -2.08 -16.64 4.40
CA ALA A 184 -2.65 -17.41 3.30
C ALA A 184 -2.84 -16.56 2.03
N PHE A 185 -3.32 -15.33 2.17
CA PHE A 185 -3.46 -14.40 1.06
C PHE A 185 -2.11 -14.02 0.43
N SER A 186 -1.08 -13.76 1.25
CA SER A 186 0.26 -13.45 0.77
C SER A 186 0.86 -14.62 -0.02
N ILE A 187 0.68 -15.86 0.46
CA ILE A 187 1.14 -17.06 -0.25
C ILE A 187 0.41 -17.24 -1.58
N LYS A 188 -0.88 -16.94 -1.66
CA LYS A 188 -1.63 -17.00 -2.93
C LYS A 188 -1.08 -15.99 -3.94
N ILE A 189 -0.80 -14.74 -3.53
CA ILE A 189 -0.15 -13.75 -4.39
C ILE A 189 1.17 -14.31 -4.93
N LEU A 190 2.01 -14.92 -4.08
CA LEU A 190 3.30 -15.47 -4.51
C LEU A 190 3.14 -16.61 -5.53
N LYS A 191 2.15 -17.50 -5.32
CA LYS A 191 1.89 -18.64 -6.21
C LYS A 191 1.39 -18.19 -7.58
N GLU A 192 0.33 -17.38 -7.61
CA GLU A 192 -0.23 -16.89 -8.88
C GLU A 192 0.77 -15.95 -9.56
N GLY A 193 1.40 -15.06 -8.80
CA GLY A 193 2.36 -14.07 -9.31
C GLY A 193 3.54 -14.69 -10.05
N TRP A 194 3.96 -15.91 -9.71
CA TRP A 194 5.05 -16.61 -10.40
C TRP A 194 4.80 -16.70 -11.91
N GLN A 195 3.54 -16.94 -12.29
CA GLN A 195 3.13 -17.06 -13.69
C GLN A 195 2.91 -15.73 -14.39
N TYR A 196 2.79 -14.60 -13.66
CA TYR A 196 2.55 -13.27 -14.22
C TYR A 196 3.75 -12.33 -14.10
N LEU A 197 4.88 -12.81 -13.58
CA LEU A 197 6.12 -12.07 -13.59
C LEU A 197 6.94 -12.31 -14.86
N GLU A 198 7.56 -11.24 -15.34
CA GLU A 198 8.66 -11.28 -16.30
C GLU A 198 9.86 -12.09 -15.77
N GLU A 199 10.79 -12.42 -16.67
CA GLU A 199 12.11 -12.91 -16.26
C GLU A 199 12.81 -11.84 -15.40
N ASN A 200 13.38 -12.21 -14.26
CA ASN A 200 13.90 -11.28 -13.24
C ASN A 200 12.85 -10.38 -12.56
N GLY A 201 11.56 -10.63 -12.79
CA GLY A 201 10.47 -9.94 -12.11
C GLY A 201 10.45 -10.22 -10.60
N LYS A 202 9.68 -9.41 -9.85
CA LYS A 202 9.63 -9.50 -8.39
C LYS A 202 8.25 -9.29 -7.79
N VAL A 203 7.94 -10.02 -6.72
CA VAL A 203 6.80 -9.71 -5.84
C VAL A 203 7.30 -8.91 -4.64
N ALA A 204 6.65 -7.80 -4.28
CA ALA A 204 6.95 -7.05 -3.06
C ALA A 204 5.73 -6.96 -2.13
N LEU A 205 5.90 -7.32 -0.86
CA LEU A 205 4.83 -7.33 0.15
C LEU A 205 5.16 -6.36 1.29
N PHE A 206 4.23 -5.43 1.57
CA PHE A 206 4.29 -4.53 2.71
C PHE A 206 3.63 -5.16 3.94
N LEU A 207 4.44 -5.54 4.93
CA LEU A 207 4.01 -6.39 6.05
C LEU A 207 4.29 -5.77 7.43
N PRO A 208 3.53 -6.16 8.47
CA PRO A 208 3.80 -5.76 9.84
C PRO A 208 5.05 -6.47 10.40
N ASP A 209 5.60 -5.93 11.49
CA ASP A 209 6.67 -6.57 12.27
C ASP A 209 6.09 -7.73 13.12
N LYS A 210 5.72 -8.83 12.46
CA LYS A 210 5.14 -10.05 13.04
C LYS A 210 5.94 -11.27 12.60
N GLN A 211 6.87 -11.71 13.44
CA GLN A 211 7.88 -12.72 13.09
C GLN A 211 7.30 -14.06 12.57
N SER A 212 6.24 -14.57 13.18
CA SER A 212 5.62 -15.84 12.75
C SER A 212 5.01 -15.75 11.35
N LEU A 213 4.34 -14.63 11.04
CA LEU A 213 3.80 -14.34 9.72
C LEU A 213 4.91 -14.22 8.68
N LEU A 214 5.92 -13.39 8.96
CA LEU A 214 7.04 -13.15 8.05
C LEU A 214 7.76 -14.47 7.71
N ARG A 215 8.11 -15.27 8.73
CA ARG A 215 8.78 -16.56 8.55
C ARG A 215 7.94 -17.52 7.69
N SER A 216 6.62 -17.56 7.92
CA SER A 216 5.74 -18.43 7.14
C SER A 216 5.70 -18.04 5.66
N ILE A 217 5.65 -16.74 5.35
CA ILE A 217 5.63 -16.24 3.97
C ILE A 217 6.99 -16.48 3.29
N ILE A 218 8.10 -16.23 4.00
CA ILE A 218 9.47 -16.43 3.47
C ILE A 218 9.68 -17.89 3.06
N LEU A 219 9.40 -18.84 3.97
CA LEU A 219 9.58 -20.27 3.70
C LEU A 219 8.77 -20.75 2.49
N GLU A 220 7.55 -20.25 2.33
CA GLU A 220 6.71 -20.61 1.19
C GLU A 220 7.17 -19.94 -0.11
N GLY A 221 7.65 -18.70 -0.06
CA GLY A 221 8.28 -18.05 -1.20
C GLY A 221 9.52 -18.80 -1.69
N GLU A 222 10.40 -19.21 -0.78
CA GLU A 222 11.58 -20.04 -1.09
C GLU A 222 11.17 -21.39 -1.70
N ARG A 223 10.12 -22.03 -1.17
CA ARG A 223 9.59 -23.30 -1.71
C ARG A 223 9.04 -23.17 -3.13
N ILE A 224 8.44 -22.02 -3.46
CA ILE A 224 7.95 -21.73 -4.82
C ILE A 224 9.13 -21.53 -5.80
N GLY A 225 10.29 -21.09 -5.30
CA GLY A 225 11.49 -20.86 -6.10
C GLY A 225 11.99 -19.41 -6.08
N TYR A 226 11.39 -18.53 -5.27
CA TYR A 226 11.85 -17.15 -5.16
C TYR A 226 13.13 -17.04 -4.34
N PHE A 227 14.02 -16.13 -4.74
CA PHE A 227 15.04 -15.59 -3.84
C PHE A 227 14.45 -14.43 -3.03
N VAL A 228 14.61 -14.44 -1.70
CA VAL A 228 13.92 -13.49 -0.82
C VAL A 228 14.87 -12.48 -0.19
N GLN A 229 14.46 -11.21 -0.18
CA GLN A 229 15.11 -10.12 0.54
C GLN A 229 14.11 -9.45 1.49
N ASP A 230 14.45 -9.32 2.77
CA ASP A 230 13.67 -8.55 3.74
C ASP A 230 14.35 -7.21 4.05
N ILE A 231 13.63 -6.11 3.84
CA ILE A 231 14.04 -4.78 4.27
C ILE A 231 13.09 -4.31 5.38
N ARG A 232 13.60 -4.27 6.61
CA ARG A 232 12.92 -3.72 7.78
C ARG A 232 13.16 -2.22 7.90
N PHE A 233 12.10 -1.44 8.08
CA PHE A 233 12.19 0.01 8.27
C PHE A 233 11.19 0.51 9.32
N LYS A 234 11.47 1.68 9.90
CA LYS A 234 10.64 2.31 10.93
C LYS A 234 10.05 3.61 10.41
N VAL A 235 8.73 3.78 10.57
CA VAL A 235 8.01 5.02 10.26
C VAL A 235 7.16 5.40 11.45
N GLY A 236 7.46 6.56 12.04
CA GLY A 236 6.88 6.96 13.33
C GLY A 236 7.20 5.91 14.41
N THR A 237 6.18 5.35 15.03
CA THR A 237 6.31 4.36 16.11
C THR A 237 6.23 2.91 15.64
N ARG A 238 6.04 2.67 14.33
CA ARG A 238 5.79 1.32 13.79
C ARG A 238 6.97 0.84 12.95
N TYR A 239 7.36 -0.40 13.17
CA TYR A 239 8.20 -1.15 12.25
C TYR A 239 7.35 -1.79 11.15
N ARG A 240 7.92 -1.85 9.95
CA ARG A 240 7.34 -2.44 8.74
C ARG A 240 8.42 -3.19 8.00
N HIS A 241 7.98 -4.16 7.22
CA HIS A 241 8.84 -4.99 6.38
C HIS A 241 8.42 -4.84 4.92
N SER A 242 9.43 -4.77 4.06
CA SER A 242 9.31 -4.94 2.63
C SER A 242 9.92 -6.29 2.30
N LEU A 243 9.08 -7.34 2.22
CA LEU A 243 9.54 -8.64 1.74
C LEU A 243 9.50 -8.66 0.22
N ILE A 244 10.65 -8.82 -0.41
CA ILE A 244 10.83 -8.79 -1.87
C ILE A 244 11.24 -10.19 -2.32
N PHE A 245 10.47 -10.78 -3.22
CA PHE A 245 10.62 -12.13 -3.76
C PHE A 245 11.01 -12.01 -5.22
N PHE A 246 12.26 -12.32 -5.55
CA PHE A 246 12.81 -12.23 -6.90
C PHE A 246 12.63 -13.57 -7.62
N LYS A 247 12.01 -13.51 -8.81
CA LYS A 247 11.95 -14.63 -9.73
C LYS A 247 13.31 -14.73 -10.42
N ARG A 248 14.04 -15.81 -10.15
CA ARG A 248 15.32 -16.14 -10.79
C ARG A 248 15.15 -17.38 -11.65
#